data_AF-A0A829H5E2-F1
#
_entry.id   AF-A0A829H5E2-F1
#
_cell.length_a   1.000
_cell.length_b   1.000
_cell.length_c   1.000
_cell.angle_alpha   90.00
_cell.angle_beta   90.00
_cell.angle_gamma   90.00
#
_symmetry.space_group_name_H-M   'P 1'
#
loop_
_entity.id
_entity.type
_entity.pdbx_description
1 polymer ?
#
loop_
_entity_poly.entity_id
_entity_poly.type
_entity_poly.pdbx_seq_one_letter_code
_entity_poly.pdbx_strand_id
1 'polypeptide(L)' 'MVLVKICGLMHSEDILAVNTAGADFAGFVFAPGRHQVSLEQALSLKQ' A
#
# COMPACT_ATOMS: atom_id res chain seq x y z
N MET A 1 12.85 -13.52 13.48
CA MET A 1 11.85 -13.32 12.42
C MET A 1 11.93 -11.86 12.00
N VAL A 2 11.98 -11.58 10.70
CA VAL A 2 12.05 -10.20 10.18
C VAL A 2 10.65 -9.81 9.70
N LEU A 3 10.19 -8.61 10.02
CA LEU A 3 8.96 -8.05 9.50
C LEU A 3 9.26 -7.18 8.27
N VAL A 4 8.47 -7.35 7.22
CA VAL A 4 8.62 -6.69 5.93
C VAL A 4 7.43 -5.78 5.66
N LYS A 5 7.71 -4.52 5.31
CA LYS A 5 6.73 -3.52 4.89
C LYS A 5 6.97 -3.09 3.46
N ILE A 6 5.94 -3.13 2.62
CA ILE A 6 5.95 -2.55 1.27
C ILE A 6 5.15 -1.25 1.29
N CYS A 7 5.72 -0.16 0.76
CA CYS A 7 5.20 1.20 0.93
C CYS A 7 5.02 1.93 -0.41
N GLY A 8 4.12 2.91 -0.44
CA GLY A 8 3.86 3.72 -1.63
C GLY A 8 2.85 3.07 -2.58
N LEU A 9 1.93 2.27 -2.06
CA LEU A 9 0.90 1.60 -2.84
C LEU A 9 -0.12 2.62 -3.34
N MET A 10 -0.54 2.50 -4.60
CA MET A 10 -1.44 3.47 -5.25
C MET A 10 -2.58 2.83 -6.03
N HIS A 11 -2.43 1.57 -6.43
CA HIS A 11 -3.38 0.87 -7.31
C HIS A 11 -3.74 -0.50 -6.74
N SER A 12 -4.87 -1.06 -7.18
CA SER A 12 -5.33 -2.39 -6.72
C SER A 12 -4.34 -3.52 -7.07
N GLU A 13 -3.58 -3.37 -8.16
CA GLU A 13 -2.52 -4.30 -8.55
C GLU A 13 -1.37 -4.33 -7.54
N ASP A 14 -1.03 -3.19 -6.93
CA ASP A 14 -0.05 -3.12 -5.85
C ASP A 14 -0.54 -3.93 -4.64
N ILE A 15 -1.82 -3.82 -4.29
CA ILE A 15 -2.45 -4.54 -3.18
C ILE A 15 -2.42 -6.05 -3.43
N LEU A 16 -2.79 -6.47 -4.63
CA LEU A 16 -2.71 -7.87 -5.03
C LEU A 16 -1.27 -8.40 -4.92
N ALA A 17 -0.29 -7.62 -5.37
CA ALA A 17 1.12 -7.99 -5.29
C ALA A 17 1.60 -8.09 -3.84
N VAL A 18 1.26 -7.13 -2.97
CA VAL A 18 1.63 -7.16 -1.54
C VAL A 18 1.01 -8.36 -0.83
N ASN A 19 -0.27 -8.64 -1.07
CA ASN A 19 -0.97 -9.79 -0.49
C ASN A 19 -0.38 -11.11 -0.99
N THR A 20 -0.06 -11.21 -2.28
CA THR A 20 0.55 -12.41 -2.87
C THR A 20 1.96 -12.65 -2.34
N ALA A 21 2.73 -11.58 -2.12
CA ALA A 21 4.08 -11.64 -1.57
C ALA A 21 4.11 -11.97 -0.06
N GLY A 22 2.98 -11.88 0.64
CA GLY A 22 2.88 -12.17 2.07
C GLY A 22 3.65 -11.18 2.95
N ALA A 23 3.70 -9.90 2.56
CA ALA A 23 4.33 -8.88 3.39
C ALA A 23 3.55 -8.67 4.70
N ASP A 24 4.27 -8.42 5.81
CA ASP A 24 3.64 -8.18 7.11
C ASP A 24 2.84 -6.88 7.15
N PHE A 25 3.25 -5.87 6.36
CA PHE A 25 2.58 -4.57 6.31
C PHE A 25 2.52 -3.97 4.89
N ALA A 26 1.40 -3.30 4.62
CA ALA A 26 1.15 -2.43 3.47
C ALA A 26 1.18 -0.96 3.89
N GLY A 27 1.67 -0.05 3.03
CA GLY A 27 1.81 1.36 3.37
C GLY A 27 1.36 2.32 2.27
N PHE A 28 0.52 3.28 2.64
CA PHE A 28 0.09 4.42 1.82
C PHE A 28 0.83 5.70 2.21
N VAL A 29 1.03 6.62 1.26
CA VAL A 29 1.68 7.91 1.50
C VAL A 29 0.65 9.03 1.32
N PHE A 30 0.41 9.81 2.37
CA PHE A 30 -0.52 10.96 2.33
C PHE A 30 0.19 12.31 2.09
N ALA A 31 1.50 12.35 2.27
CA ALA A 31 2.30 13.54 2.03
C ALA A 31 2.35 13.90 0.53
N PRO A 32 2.43 15.19 0.15
CA PRO A 32 2.56 15.60 -1.24
C PRO A 32 3.75 14.94 -1.95
N GLY A 33 3.51 14.42 -3.16
CA GLY A 33 4.56 13.80 -3.97
C GLY A 33 4.04 12.74 -4.94
N ARG A 34 4.98 12.00 -5.55
CA ARG A 34 4.68 11.01 -6.59
C ARG A 34 3.74 9.90 -6.12
N HIS A 35 3.88 9.44 -4.87
CA HIS A 35 3.09 8.33 -4.32
C HIS A 35 1.92 8.80 -3.44
N GLN A 36 1.54 10.07 -3.53
CA GLN A 36 0.46 10.60 -2.73
C GLN A 36 -0.88 9.94 -3.10
N VAL A 37 -1.59 9.45 -2.10
CA VAL A 37 -2.98 9.00 -2.21
C VAL A 37 -3.85 9.75 -1.22
N SER A 38 -5.16 9.85 -1.48
CA SER A 38 -6.11 10.38 -0.51
C SER A 38 -6.52 9.29 0.50
N LEU A 39 -7.13 9.68 1.63
CA LEU A 39 -7.70 8.73 2.57
C LEU A 39 -8.81 7.87 1.90
N GLU A 40 -9.65 8.50 1.09
CA GLU A 40 -10.73 7.81 0.35
C GLU A 40 -10.17 6.76 -0.62
N GLN A 41 -9.10 7.10 -1.35
CA GLN A 41 -8.41 6.16 -2.23
C GLN A 41 -7.77 5.02 -1.44
N ALA A 42 -7.09 5.31 -0.32
CA ALA A 42 -6.51 4.26 0.52
C ALA A 42 -7.58 3.30 1.08
N LEU A 43 -8.76 3.81 1.43
CA LEU A 43 -9.87 3.00 1.90
C LEU A 43 -10.48 2.12 0.80
N SER A 44 -10.56 2.60 -0.44
CA SER A 44 -11.06 1.79 -1.57
C SER A 44 -10.10 0.66 -1.97
N LEU A 45 -8.81 0.82 -1.64
CA LEU A 45 -7.74 -0.16 -1.89
C LEU A 45 -7.54 -1.16 -0.76
N LYS A 46 -8.29 -1.07 0.34
CA LYS A 46 -8.18 -2.01 1.47
C LYS A 46 -8.89 -3.32 1.13
N GLN A 47 -8.18 -4.24 0.46
CA GLN A 47 -8.67 -5.58 0.07
C GLN A 47 -7.70 -6.68 0.51
#